data_AF-A0A1M6TI65-F1
#
_entry.id   AF-A0A1M6TI65-F1
#
_cell.length_a   1.000
_cell.length_b   1.000
_cell.length_c   1.000
_cell.angle_alpha   90.00
_cell.angle_beta   90.00
_cell.angle_gamma   90.00
#
_symmetry.space_group_name_H-M   'P 1'
#
loop_
_entity.id
_entity.type
_entity.pdbx_description
1 polymer ?
#
loop_
_entity_poly.entity_id
_entity_poly.type
_entity_poly.pdbx_seq_one_letter_code
_entity_poly.pdbx_strand_id
1 'polypeptide(L)'
;MTERPEVVDPAQRPAGHRAVPLLTEPALGHYPEFRTFVVEAFGIETGRIGPSGLLRVGDRFYEVVLLGRSGQEYPVGLEIHALVPGLEPLDEQVADTDLWAILRWLVEGVGGEWSIDALETTGRIYRIPAVTERPAPAPAGPGPVLAFDLYGTLVDPLALATDLGRYLPADVAQRVAVTWRRTQLEYSFRVTAMGRFTPFAELTARALDFALRAAGVVLDPAGRAAVLARYDRLEPYPDVLPALQELRAAGAATLVLSNGSQAMLDACLEHARVTPLLDHVLSVDRVRAFKPDPAVYRFAAEVTGRELGELYLISSNPFDVVGAATAGMRTVWVNRSGAPFDTLGPEPDHVVRTLAELPALVG
;
A
#
# COMPACT_ATOMS: atom_id res chain seq x y z
N MET A 1 23.11 3.13 20.37
CA MET A 1 21.78 3.45 20.95
C MET A 1 21.42 4.82 20.41
N THR A 2 20.29 4.95 19.73
CA THR A 2 19.83 6.22 19.18
C THR A 2 19.38 7.13 20.33
N GLU A 3 19.79 8.39 20.31
CA GLU A 3 19.46 9.35 21.36
C GLU A 3 17.98 9.71 21.29
N ARG A 4 17.34 9.87 22.47
CA ARG A 4 15.91 10.19 22.53
C ARG A 4 15.70 11.65 22.14
N PRO A 5 14.73 11.96 21.26
CA PRO A 5 14.36 13.33 20.95
C PRO A 5 13.86 14.08 22.17
N GLU A 6 14.24 15.35 22.27
CA GLU A 6 13.77 16.27 23.29
C GLU A 6 13.08 17.47 22.64
N VAL A 7 11.91 17.84 23.16
CA VAL A 7 11.27 19.11 22.81
C VAL A 7 12.03 20.24 23.48
N VAL A 8 12.45 21.22 22.70
CA VAL A 8 13.21 22.38 23.16
C VAL A 8 12.50 23.68 22.81
N ASP A 9 12.82 24.75 23.52
CA ASP A 9 12.26 26.08 23.26
C ASP A 9 12.59 26.52 21.82
N PRO A 10 11.61 26.90 20.97
CA PRO A 10 11.85 27.41 19.63
C PRO A 10 12.85 28.57 19.56
N ALA A 11 13.02 29.35 20.64
CA ALA A 11 14.04 30.40 20.74
C ALA A 11 15.49 29.86 20.66
N GLN A 12 15.70 28.56 20.88
CA GLN A 12 17.00 27.89 20.77
C GLN A 12 17.33 27.47 19.32
N ARG A 13 16.47 27.78 18.34
CA ARG A 13 16.74 27.49 16.93
C ARG A 13 18.11 28.06 16.51
N PRO A 14 19.05 27.23 16.06
CA PRO A 14 20.42 27.68 15.82
C PRO A 14 20.47 28.66 14.63
N ALA A 15 21.20 29.77 14.84
CA ALA A 15 21.41 30.77 13.80
C ALA A 15 22.27 30.21 12.65
N GLY A 16 22.06 30.69 11.43
CA GLY A 16 22.85 30.28 10.26
C GLY A 16 22.58 28.85 9.77
N HIS A 17 21.55 28.17 10.30
CA HIS A 17 21.11 26.86 9.82
C HIS A 17 19.95 27.00 8.83
N ARG A 18 19.99 26.24 7.75
CA ARG A 18 18.91 26.09 6.77
C ARG A 18 18.06 24.87 7.10
N ALA A 19 16.77 24.95 6.80
CA ALA A 19 15.85 23.81 6.95
C ALA A 19 15.91 22.94 5.68
N VAL A 20 16.08 21.64 5.86
CA VAL A 20 16.04 20.64 4.79
C VAL A 20 14.86 19.70 5.09
N PRO A 21 13.84 19.62 4.22
CA PRO A 21 12.66 18.80 4.48
C PRO A 21 13.03 17.30 4.47
N LEU A 22 12.60 16.58 5.49
CA LEU A 22 12.81 15.12 5.61
C LEU A 22 11.49 14.35 5.48
N LEU A 23 10.44 14.84 6.13
CA LEU A 23 9.15 14.16 6.19
C LEU A 23 7.99 15.15 6.12
N THR A 24 6.93 14.76 5.43
CA THR A 24 5.62 15.43 5.47
C THR A 24 4.54 14.42 5.81
N GLU A 25 3.78 14.66 6.88
CA GLU A 25 2.50 14.01 7.15
C GLU A 25 1.37 15.02 6.93
N PRO A 26 0.60 14.92 5.83
CA PRO A 26 -0.45 15.89 5.54
C PRO A 26 -1.77 15.64 6.29
N ALA A 27 -1.93 14.51 6.99
CA ALA A 27 -3.20 14.08 7.58
C ALA A 27 -3.08 13.53 9.01
N LEU A 28 -2.28 14.19 9.86
CA LEU A 28 -2.17 13.92 11.30
C LEU A 28 -3.55 13.81 11.99
N GLY A 29 -4.55 14.57 11.52
CA GLY A 29 -5.92 14.53 12.04
C GLY A 29 -6.67 13.21 11.82
N HIS A 30 -6.21 12.32 10.93
CA HIS A 30 -6.78 10.96 10.81
C HIS A 30 -6.48 10.07 12.02
N TYR A 31 -5.50 10.45 12.83
CA TYR A 31 -5.08 9.75 14.04
C TYR A 31 -5.22 10.72 15.24
N PRO A 32 -6.43 10.82 15.84
CA PRO A 32 -6.70 11.79 16.89
C PRO A 32 -5.72 11.75 18.06
N GLU A 33 -5.18 10.56 18.35
CA GLU A 33 -4.23 10.32 19.43
C GLU A 33 -2.87 10.96 19.13
N PHE A 34 -2.38 10.88 17.88
CA PHE A 34 -1.15 11.55 17.46
C PHE A 34 -1.29 13.07 17.47
N ARG A 35 -2.42 13.58 16.99
CA ARG A 35 -2.70 15.01 17.07
C ARG A 35 -2.72 15.48 18.52
N THR A 36 -3.35 14.72 19.41
CA THR A 36 -3.40 15.02 20.85
C THR A 36 -1.99 15.06 21.43
N PHE A 37 -1.19 14.03 21.18
CA PHE A 37 0.19 13.98 21.64
C PHE A 37 1.03 15.16 21.11
N VAL A 38 0.95 15.49 19.82
CA VAL A 38 1.69 16.62 19.24
C VAL A 38 1.26 17.96 19.86
N VAL A 39 -0.06 18.14 20.06
CA VAL A 39 -0.60 19.33 20.74
C VAL A 39 -0.04 19.48 22.14
N GLU A 40 -0.02 18.39 22.91
CA GLU A 40 0.51 18.38 24.28
C GLU A 40 2.03 18.56 24.32
N ALA A 41 2.77 17.82 23.48
CA ALA A 41 4.22 17.81 23.46
C ALA A 41 4.83 19.18 23.13
N PHE A 42 4.20 19.94 22.22
CA PHE A 42 4.65 21.27 21.82
C PHE A 42 3.86 22.42 22.46
N GLY A 43 2.92 22.13 23.36
CA GLY A 43 2.11 23.15 24.04
C GLY A 43 1.29 24.02 23.07
N ILE A 44 0.70 23.40 22.05
CA ILE A 44 -0.02 24.10 20.96
C ILE A 44 -1.44 24.47 21.41
N GLU A 45 -1.87 25.69 21.11
CA GLU A 45 -3.27 26.10 21.25
C GLU A 45 -4.09 25.62 20.04
N THR A 46 -5.06 24.73 20.25
CA THR A 46 -5.94 24.25 19.19
C THR A 46 -6.83 25.38 18.66
N GLY A 47 -6.88 25.53 17.33
CA GLY A 47 -7.70 26.55 16.66
C GLY A 47 -6.99 27.86 16.29
N ARG A 48 -5.69 28.01 16.61
CA ARG A 48 -4.85 29.12 16.16
C ARG A 48 -3.55 28.59 15.56
N ILE A 49 -3.14 29.14 14.41
CA ILE A 49 -1.82 28.82 13.82
C ILE A 49 -0.74 29.37 14.76
N GLY A 50 0.16 28.49 15.18
CA GLY A 50 1.26 28.78 16.10
C GLY A 50 2.64 28.69 15.43
N PRO A 51 3.72 28.92 16.19
CA PRO A 51 5.09 28.71 15.71
C PRO A 51 5.38 27.22 15.44
N SER A 52 6.46 26.94 14.71
CA SER A 52 7.00 25.59 14.59
C SER A 52 7.45 25.05 15.95
N GLY A 53 7.37 23.73 16.11
CA GLY A 53 8.03 23.02 17.19
C GLY A 53 9.53 22.87 16.91
N LEU A 54 10.33 22.72 17.95
CA LEU A 54 11.76 22.44 17.83
C LEU A 54 12.10 21.18 18.63
N LEU A 55 12.77 20.25 17.96
CA LEU A 55 13.29 19.02 18.54
C LEU A 55 14.81 19.05 18.52
N ARG A 56 15.41 18.41 19.52
CA ARG A 56 16.85 18.13 19.59
C ARG A 56 17.08 16.64 19.71
N VAL A 57 17.93 16.10 18.84
CA VAL A 57 18.41 14.70 18.90
C VAL A 57 19.94 14.78 19.00
N GLY A 58 20.47 14.51 20.18
CA GLY A 58 21.88 14.77 20.47
C GLY A 58 22.24 16.25 20.41
N ASP A 59 23.19 16.60 19.54
CA ASP A 59 23.61 17.97 19.25
C ASP A 59 22.90 18.59 18.03
N ARG A 60 21.99 17.85 17.38
CA ARG A 60 21.33 18.23 16.13
C ARG A 60 19.90 18.68 16.37
N PHE A 61 19.45 19.64 15.56
CA PHE A 61 18.13 20.25 15.68
C PHE A 61 17.22 19.90 14.51
N TYR A 62 15.95 19.70 14.80
CA TYR A 62 14.89 19.41 13.85
C TYR A 62 13.71 20.36 14.07
N GLU A 63 13.27 21.00 13.00
CA GLU A 63 12.12 21.90 13.02
C GLU A 63 10.86 21.14 12.62
N VAL A 64 9.83 21.20 13.47
CA VAL A 64 8.53 20.57 13.25
C VAL A 64 7.54 21.64 12.81
N VAL A 65 7.30 21.74 11.50
CA VAL A 65 6.38 22.70 10.91
C VAL A 65 4.96 22.13 10.98
N LEU A 66 4.05 22.87 11.59
CA LEU A 66 2.67 22.41 11.81
C LEU A 66 1.75 22.97 10.73
N LEU A 67 0.99 22.10 10.08
CA LEU A 67 0.14 22.45 8.95
C LEU A 67 -1.29 22.77 9.41
N GLY A 68 -1.83 23.87 8.91
CA GLY A 68 -3.24 24.27 9.11
C GLY A 68 -4.06 24.16 7.83
N ARG A 69 -5.36 23.89 7.97
CA ARG A 69 -6.31 23.90 6.85
C ARG A 69 -7.64 24.51 7.28
N SER A 70 -8.20 25.35 6.42
CA SER A 70 -9.48 26.01 6.69
C SER A 70 -10.58 24.98 6.95
N GLY A 71 -11.38 25.20 8.01
CA GLY A 71 -12.49 24.31 8.39
C GLY A 71 -12.08 23.00 9.06
N GLN A 72 -10.85 22.90 9.57
CA GLN A 72 -10.34 21.74 10.30
C GLN A 72 -9.65 22.16 11.60
N GLU A 73 -9.60 21.27 12.58
CA GLU A 73 -8.86 21.50 13.82
C GLU A 73 -7.34 21.53 13.54
N TYR A 74 -6.65 22.52 14.10
CA TYR A 74 -5.20 22.66 13.97
C TYR A 74 -4.47 21.86 15.08
N PRO A 75 -3.36 21.16 14.76
CA PRO A 75 -2.78 20.96 13.42
C PRO A 75 -3.46 19.80 12.65
N VAL A 76 -3.54 19.92 11.32
CA VAL A 76 -4.05 18.85 10.44
C VAL A 76 -2.96 17.93 9.93
N GLY A 77 -1.71 18.38 9.99
CA GLY A 77 -0.53 17.71 9.47
C GLY A 77 0.74 18.33 10.06
N LEU A 78 1.89 17.73 9.79
CA LEU A 78 3.20 18.25 10.18
C LEU A 78 4.26 17.97 9.11
N GLU A 79 5.34 18.72 9.14
CA GLU A 79 6.57 18.45 8.42
C GLU A 79 7.75 18.43 9.40
N ILE A 80 8.72 17.56 9.16
CA ILE A 80 9.97 17.49 9.93
C ILE A 80 11.11 17.90 9.01
N HIS A 81 11.83 18.95 9.40
CA HIS A 81 12.96 19.49 8.66
C HIS A 81 14.23 19.38 9.50
N ALA A 82 15.33 18.87 8.92
CA ALA A 82 16.64 18.94 9.55
C ALA A 82 17.18 20.37 9.49
N LEU A 83 17.72 20.88 10.60
CA LEU A 83 18.44 22.15 10.60
C LEU A 83 19.92 21.89 10.36
N VAL A 84 20.40 22.27 9.18
CA VAL A 84 21.78 22.02 8.72
C VAL A 84 22.56 23.34 8.65
N PRO A 85 23.82 23.40 9.14
CA PRO A 85 24.67 24.57 8.96
C PRO A 85 24.73 25.01 7.49
N GLY A 86 24.59 26.31 7.24
CA GLY A 86 24.13 26.86 5.95
C GLY A 86 24.80 26.37 4.65
N LEU A 87 26.07 25.95 4.64
CA LEU A 87 26.76 25.44 3.45
C LEU A 87 27.11 23.94 3.52
N GLU A 88 26.89 23.28 4.66
CA GLU A 88 27.22 21.86 4.82
C GLU A 88 26.16 20.99 4.12
N PRO A 89 26.53 19.89 3.46
CA PRO A 89 25.57 18.89 3.01
C PRO A 89 24.87 18.25 4.21
N LEU A 90 23.64 17.78 4.01
CA LEU A 90 22.97 16.95 5.00
C LEU A 90 23.68 15.60 5.04
N ASP A 91 24.06 15.13 6.22
CA ASP A 91 24.41 13.72 6.40
C ASP A 91 23.12 12.90 6.41
N GLU A 92 22.82 12.26 5.28
CA GLU A 92 21.56 11.53 5.07
C GLU A 92 21.44 10.32 6.01
N GLN A 93 22.56 9.67 6.36
CA GLN A 93 22.55 8.50 7.24
C GLN A 93 22.25 8.89 8.69
N VAL A 94 22.84 9.99 9.15
CA VAL A 94 22.56 10.55 10.48
C VAL A 94 21.14 11.11 10.53
N ALA A 95 20.70 11.81 9.48
CA ALA A 95 19.36 12.36 9.39
C ALA A 95 18.28 11.27 9.41
N ASP A 96 18.50 10.16 8.70
CA ASP A 96 17.60 8.99 8.75
C ASP A 96 17.56 8.38 10.16
N THR A 97 18.73 8.18 10.77
CA THR A 97 18.85 7.64 12.13
C THR A 97 18.09 8.48 13.16
N ASP A 98 18.24 9.80 13.11
CA ASP A 98 17.56 10.73 14.00
C ASP A 98 16.07 10.83 13.68
N LEU A 99 15.68 10.80 12.40
CA LEU A 99 14.28 10.76 12.00
C LEU A 99 13.60 9.53 12.61
N TRP A 100 14.21 8.34 12.55
CA TRP A 100 13.71 7.14 13.22
C TRP A 100 13.61 7.28 14.74
N ALA A 101 14.49 8.05 15.37
CA ALA A 101 14.36 8.37 16.80
C ALA A 101 13.14 9.28 17.07
N ILE A 102 12.91 10.30 16.24
CA ILE A 102 11.74 11.19 16.31
C ILE A 102 10.44 10.41 16.12
N LEU A 103 10.42 9.51 15.15
CA LEU A 103 9.24 8.70 14.86
C LEU A 103 8.91 7.79 16.03
N ARG A 104 9.90 7.03 16.56
CA ARG A 104 9.68 6.19 17.75
C ARG A 104 9.20 6.99 18.95
N TRP A 105 9.74 8.19 19.17
CA TRP A 105 9.27 9.09 20.21
C TRP A 105 7.79 9.49 20.05
N LEU A 106 7.33 9.79 18.83
CA LEU A 106 5.92 10.06 18.56
C LEU A 106 5.05 8.84 18.91
N VAL A 107 5.46 7.64 18.51
CA VAL A 107 4.72 6.38 18.75
C VAL A 107 4.63 6.07 20.23
N GLU A 108 5.77 6.09 20.92
CA GLU A 108 5.88 5.84 22.35
C GLU A 108 5.06 6.87 23.15
N GLY A 109 5.06 8.12 22.70
CA GLY A 109 4.30 9.21 23.30
C GLY A 109 2.79 9.00 23.24
N VAL A 110 2.30 8.37 22.17
CA VAL A 110 0.88 8.02 22.03
C VAL A 110 0.53 6.74 22.81
N GLY A 111 1.33 5.67 22.69
CA GLY A 111 1.11 4.40 23.37
C GLY A 111 -0.15 3.63 22.92
N GLY A 112 -0.65 2.70 23.73
CA GLY A 112 -1.86 1.91 23.42
C GLY A 112 -1.62 0.85 22.34
N GLU A 113 -2.43 0.86 21.27
CA GLU A 113 -2.28 -0.05 20.12
C GLU A 113 -1.09 0.32 19.22
N TRP A 114 -0.47 1.47 19.46
CA TRP A 114 0.70 1.95 18.73
C TRP A 114 1.97 1.44 19.39
N SER A 115 2.64 0.49 18.73
CA SER A 115 3.91 -0.07 19.20
C SER A 115 5.06 0.30 18.27
N ILE A 116 6.28 0.34 18.82
CA ILE A 116 7.52 0.44 18.02
C ILE A 116 7.55 -0.72 17.01
N ASP A 117 7.14 -1.91 17.45
CA ASP A 117 7.01 -3.08 16.59
C ASP A 117 6.06 -2.80 15.40
N ALA A 118 4.91 -2.15 15.62
CA ALA A 118 3.98 -1.76 14.56
C ALA A 118 4.56 -0.67 13.64
N LEU A 119 5.28 0.31 14.18
CA LEU A 119 5.98 1.31 13.38
C LEU A 119 7.04 0.67 12.47
N GLU A 120 7.87 -0.20 13.04
CA GLU A 120 8.97 -0.89 12.35
C GLU A 120 8.45 -1.89 11.32
N THR A 121 7.31 -2.54 11.57
CA THR A 121 6.73 -3.56 10.66
C THR A 121 5.80 -2.99 9.60
N THR A 122 5.07 -1.90 9.88
CA THR A 122 3.98 -1.43 9.00
C THR A 122 4.07 0.04 8.57
N GLY A 123 4.96 0.84 9.18
CA GLY A 123 5.03 2.29 8.93
C GLY A 123 3.72 3.03 9.29
N ARG A 124 2.83 2.43 10.07
CA ARG A 124 1.41 2.79 10.21
C ARG A 124 1.07 4.18 10.72
N ILE A 125 2.07 4.96 11.10
CA ILE A 125 1.85 6.24 11.76
C ILE A 125 2.07 7.39 10.81
N TYR A 126 2.88 7.24 9.77
CA TYR A 126 3.10 8.30 8.79
C TYR A 126 3.35 7.67 7.43
N ARG A 127 2.78 8.26 6.36
CA ARG A 127 3.21 7.95 4.99
C ARG A 127 4.62 8.53 4.77
N ILE A 128 5.60 7.92 5.41
CA ILE A 128 6.99 8.07 5.05
C ILE A 128 7.18 7.19 3.83
N PRO A 129 7.57 7.73 2.66
CA PRO A 129 8.30 6.91 1.73
C PRO A 129 9.59 6.58 2.48
N ALA A 130 9.63 5.42 3.13
CA ALA A 130 10.85 4.95 3.73
C ALA A 130 11.87 4.89 2.58
N VAL A 131 12.79 5.87 2.57
CA VAL A 131 14.15 5.66 2.10
C VAL A 131 14.87 4.93 3.25
N THR A 132 14.27 3.86 3.75
CA THR A 132 15.08 2.72 4.11
C THR A 132 15.15 1.92 2.82
N GLU A 133 16.33 1.85 2.23
CA GLU A 133 16.67 0.63 1.51
C GLU A 133 16.46 -0.50 2.52
N ARG A 134 15.26 -1.09 2.50
CA ARG A 134 15.11 -2.52 2.80
C ARG A 134 16.28 -3.14 2.04
N PRO A 135 17.24 -3.83 2.69
CA PRO A 135 18.42 -4.34 1.99
C PRO A 135 17.89 -4.95 0.72
N ALA A 136 18.34 -4.43 -0.43
CA ALA A 136 17.80 -4.80 -1.73
C ALA A 136 17.64 -6.32 -1.66
N PRO A 137 16.39 -6.81 -1.66
CA PRO A 137 16.19 -8.23 -1.45
C PRO A 137 17.05 -8.89 -2.52
N ALA A 138 17.87 -9.86 -2.10
CA ALA A 138 18.96 -10.37 -2.94
C ALA A 138 18.44 -10.50 -4.38
N PRO A 139 19.15 -9.92 -5.37
CA PRO A 139 18.64 -9.87 -6.74
C PRO A 139 18.10 -11.25 -7.08
N ALA A 140 16.89 -11.28 -7.64
CA ALA A 140 16.21 -12.52 -7.94
C ALA A 140 17.24 -13.48 -8.57
N GLY A 141 17.33 -14.69 -8.02
CA GLY A 141 18.27 -15.70 -8.53
C GLY A 141 18.11 -15.87 -10.05
N PRO A 142 19.00 -16.61 -10.72
CA PRO A 142 18.98 -16.75 -12.17
C PRO A 142 17.68 -17.33 -12.76
N GLY A 143 16.76 -17.81 -11.92
CA GLY A 143 15.44 -18.28 -12.31
C GLY A 143 14.48 -17.18 -12.79
N PRO A 144 13.32 -17.59 -13.31
CA PRO A 144 12.27 -16.69 -13.78
C PRO A 144 11.64 -15.91 -12.63
N VAL A 145 11.21 -14.67 -12.89
CA VAL A 145 10.51 -13.80 -11.93
C VAL A 145 9.02 -13.76 -12.26
N LEU A 146 8.20 -14.20 -11.31
CA LEU A 146 6.75 -14.39 -11.49
C LEU A 146 5.98 -13.39 -10.63
N ALA A 147 5.40 -12.39 -11.28
CA ALA A 147 4.58 -11.36 -10.67
C ALA A 147 3.09 -11.75 -10.71
N PHE A 148 2.56 -12.20 -9.59
CA PHE A 148 1.16 -12.58 -9.42
C PHE A 148 0.30 -11.36 -9.12
N ASP A 149 -0.76 -11.18 -9.88
CA ASP A 149 -1.90 -10.40 -9.42
C ASP A 149 -2.56 -11.07 -8.20
N LEU A 150 -3.22 -10.30 -7.33
CA LEU A 150 -3.89 -10.83 -6.14
C LEU A 150 -5.38 -11.10 -6.40
N TYR A 151 -6.14 -10.04 -6.67
CA TYR A 151 -7.61 -10.08 -6.66
C TYR A 151 -8.18 -10.67 -7.96
N GLY A 152 -8.72 -11.88 -7.87
CA GLY A 152 -9.23 -12.68 -8.99
C GLY A 152 -8.24 -13.74 -9.47
N THR A 153 -7.00 -13.69 -8.99
CA THR A 153 -5.91 -14.58 -9.42
C THR A 153 -5.50 -15.54 -8.31
N LEU A 154 -5.06 -14.99 -7.17
CA LEU A 154 -4.76 -15.78 -5.96
C LEU A 154 -5.98 -15.89 -5.05
N VAL A 155 -6.78 -14.83 -4.91
CA VAL A 155 -7.99 -14.84 -4.06
C VAL A 155 -9.23 -14.50 -4.89
N ASP A 156 -10.42 -14.91 -4.45
CA ASP A 156 -11.68 -14.65 -5.17
C ASP A 156 -12.52 -13.52 -4.53
N PRO A 157 -12.57 -12.31 -5.13
CA PRO A 157 -13.40 -11.22 -4.62
C PRO A 157 -14.91 -11.47 -4.77
N LEU A 158 -15.34 -12.32 -5.71
CA LEU A 158 -16.76 -12.61 -5.92
C LEU A 158 -17.32 -13.54 -4.84
N ALA A 159 -16.46 -14.26 -4.11
CA ALA A 159 -16.85 -15.06 -2.95
C ALA A 159 -17.56 -14.24 -1.86
N LEU A 160 -17.35 -12.91 -1.84
CA LEU A 160 -18.06 -11.96 -0.96
C LEU A 160 -19.58 -11.94 -1.15
N ALA A 161 -20.10 -12.49 -2.26
CA ALA A 161 -21.55 -12.72 -2.40
C ALA A 161 -22.10 -13.58 -1.25
N THR A 162 -21.32 -14.53 -0.73
CA THR A 162 -21.70 -15.37 0.42
C THR A 162 -21.83 -14.55 1.70
N ASP A 163 -20.86 -13.66 1.96
CA ASP A 163 -20.88 -12.78 3.14
C ASP A 163 -22.01 -11.73 3.04
N LEU A 164 -22.23 -11.17 1.85
CA LEU A 164 -23.38 -10.30 1.56
C LEU A 164 -24.73 -11.03 1.75
N GLY A 165 -24.78 -12.34 1.45
CA GLY A 165 -25.95 -13.18 1.62
C GLY A 165 -26.42 -13.33 3.07
N ARG A 166 -25.60 -12.97 4.06
CA ARG A 166 -26.01 -12.88 5.48
C ARG A 166 -26.95 -11.71 5.75
N TYR A 167 -26.95 -10.70 4.87
CA TYR A 167 -27.69 -9.45 5.04
C TYR A 167 -28.71 -9.21 3.92
N LEU A 168 -28.51 -9.82 2.76
CA LEU A 168 -29.29 -9.59 1.55
C LEU A 168 -29.79 -10.92 0.97
N PRO A 169 -30.93 -10.94 0.24
CA PRO A 169 -31.33 -12.10 -0.55
C PRO A 169 -30.21 -12.55 -1.50
N ALA A 170 -30.06 -13.86 -1.72
CA ALA A 170 -28.91 -14.43 -2.44
C ALA A 170 -28.73 -13.86 -3.86
N ASP A 171 -29.82 -13.65 -4.60
CA ASP A 171 -29.78 -13.07 -5.95
C ASP A 171 -29.34 -11.59 -5.91
N VAL A 172 -29.76 -10.83 -4.89
CA VAL A 172 -29.36 -9.45 -4.66
C VAL A 172 -27.89 -9.39 -4.25
N ALA A 173 -27.45 -10.24 -3.33
CA ALA A 173 -26.08 -10.33 -2.87
C ALA A 173 -25.11 -10.59 -4.04
N GLN A 174 -25.47 -11.52 -4.94
CA GLN A 174 -24.69 -11.79 -6.15
C GLN A 174 -24.59 -10.56 -7.06
N ARG A 175 -25.72 -9.88 -7.33
CA ARG A 175 -25.74 -8.66 -8.15
C ARG A 175 -24.91 -7.53 -7.53
N VAL A 176 -24.98 -7.37 -6.21
CA VAL A 176 -24.18 -6.39 -5.46
C VAL A 176 -22.70 -6.73 -5.56
N ALA A 177 -22.28 -7.99 -5.34
CA ALA A 177 -20.88 -8.40 -5.44
C ALA A 177 -20.28 -8.13 -6.84
N VAL A 178 -21.02 -8.49 -7.90
CA VAL A 178 -20.61 -8.24 -9.29
C VAL A 178 -20.49 -6.73 -9.57
N THR A 179 -21.51 -5.96 -9.17
CA THR A 179 -21.52 -4.50 -9.37
C THR A 179 -20.39 -3.83 -8.58
N TRP A 180 -20.14 -4.29 -7.37
CA TRP A 180 -19.09 -3.79 -6.49
C TRP A 180 -17.72 -4.00 -7.12
N ARG A 181 -17.39 -5.25 -7.52
CA ARG A 181 -16.09 -5.55 -8.13
C ARG A 181 -15.86 -4.76 -9.43
N ARG A 182 -16.88 -4.68 -10.29
CA ARG A 182 -16.81 -3.90 -11.54
C ARG A 182 -16.56 -2.41 -11.25
N THR A 183 -17.33 -1.82 -10.34
CA THR A 183 -17.24 -0.40 -10.00
C THR A 183 -15.90 -0.07 -9.34
N GLN A 184 -15.37 -0.96 -8.50
CA GLN A 184 -14.08 -0.81 -7.86
C GLN A 184 -12.94 -0.71 -8.89
N LEU A 185 -12.91 -1.62 -9.88
CA LEU A 185 -11.93 -1.57 -10.97
C LEU A 185 -12.12 -0.32 -11.83
N GLU A 186 -13.35 0.00 -12.20
CA GLU A 186 -13.66 1.21 -12.96
C GLU A 186 -13.21 2.49 -12.24
N TYR A 187 -13.42 2.58 -10.92
CA TYR A 187 -12.93 3.70 -10.13
C TYR A 187 -11.40 3.79 -10.15
N SER A 188 -10.69 2.67 -10.03
CA SER A 188 -9.22 2.68 -10.11
C SER A 188 -8.69 3.17 -11.46
N PHE A 189 -9.36 2.82 -12.57
CA PHE A 189 -8.99 3.32 -13.90
C PHE A 189 -9.27 4.81 -14.02
N ARG A 190 -10.46 5.26 -13.59
CA ARG A 190 -10.86 6.67 -13.68
C ARG A 190 -9.97 7.59 -12.86
N VAL A 191 -9.65 7.24 -11.61
CA VAL A 191 -8.79 8.12 -10.78
C VAL A 191 -7.40 8.25 -11.38
N THR A 192 -6.83 7.15 -11.88
CA THR A 192 -5.54 7.15 -12.57
C THR A 192 -5.59 8.02 -13.84
N ALA A 193 -6.61 7.85 -14.68
CA ALA A 193 -6.80 8.66 -15.88
C ALA A 193 -7.01 10.16 -15.59
N MET A 194 -7.56 10.50 -14.42
CA MET A 194 -7.69 11.87 -13.94
C MET A 194 -6.39 12.45 -13.33
N GLY A 195 -5.29 11.69 -13.31
CA GLY A 195 -4.04 12.08 -12.64
C GLY A 195 -4.20 12.20 -11.13
N ARG A 196 -5.12 11.43 -10.54
CA ARG A 196 -5.42 11.42 -9.10
C ARG A 196 -5.17 10.04 -8.52
N PHE A 197 -4.90 10.02 -7.22
CA PHE A 197 -4.80 8.77 -6.48
C PHE A 197 -5.63 8.80 -5.21
N THR A 198 -6.49 7.81 -5.09
CA THR A 198 -7.27 7.49 -3.90
C THR A 198 -6.92 6.05 -3.51
N PRO A 199 -6.56 5.75 -2.26
CA PRO A 199 -6.16 4.40 -1.86
C PRO A 199 -7.21 3.35 -2.21
N PHE A 200 -6.76 2.14 -2.55
CA PHE A 200 -7.67 1.08 -3.01
C PHE A 200 -8.72 0.68 -1.97
N ALA A 201 -8.37 0.69 -0.68
CA ALA A 201 -9.31 0.47 0.41
C ALA A 201 -10.48 1.47 0.39
N GLU A 202 -10.20 2.74 0.12
CA GLU A 202 -11.23 3.77 0.01
C GLU A 202 -12.09 3.59 -1.25
N LEU A 203 -11.47 3.26 -2.38
CA LEU A 203 -12.20 2.92 -3.61
C LEU A 203 -13.11 1.69 -3.41
N THR A 204 -12.64 0.72 -2.65
CA THR A 204 -13.38 -0.49 -2.27
C THR A 204 -14.63 -0.13 -1.47
N ALA A 205 -14.49 0.71 -0.43
CA ALA A 205 -15.62 1.18 0.35
C ALA A 205 -16.63 2.00 -0.48
N ARG A 206 -16.13 2.95 -1.29
CA ARG A 206 -16.98 3.78 -2.17
C ARG A 206 -17.72 2.94 -3.22
N ALA A 207 -17.07 1.90 -3.75
CA ALA A 207 -17.68 1.01 -4.74
C ALA A 207 -18.75 0.11 -4.10
N LEU A 208 -18.59 -0.31 -2.84
CA LEU A 208 -19.65 -1.01 -2.09
C LEU A 208 -20.87 -0.10 -1.92
N ASP A 209 -20.66 1.13 -1.47
CA ASP A 209 -21.74 2.11 -1.28
C ASP A 209 -22.48 2.42 -2.58
N PHE A 210 -21.77 2.43 -3.72
CA PHE A 210 -22.39 2.57 -5.02
C PHE A 210 -23.20 1.32 -5.38
N ALA A 211 -22.66 0.12 -5.20
CA ALA A 211 -23.33 -1.13 -5.54
C ALA A 211 -24.61 -1.36 -4.73
N LEU A 212 -24.58 -1.06 -3.43
CA LEU A 212 -25.76 -1.12 -2.55
C LEU A 212 -26.86 -0.15 -3.03
N ARG A 213 -26.48 1.10 -3.32
CA ARG A 213 -27.41 2.10 -3.87
C ARG A 213 -27.99 1.69 -5.22
N ALA A 214 -27.16 1.17 -6.12
CA ALA A 214 -27.59 0.71 -7.43
C ALA A 214 -28.58 -0.47 -7.33
N ALA A 215 -28.45 -1.30 -6.30
CA ALA A 215 -29.36 -2.40 -6.01
C ALA A 215 -30.60 -1.98 -5.19
N GLY A 216 -30.70 -0.72 -4.75
CA GLY A 216 -31.80 -0.24 -3.93
C GLY A 216 -31.84 -0.83 -2.51
N VAL A 217 -30.70 -1.26 -1.98
CA VAL A 217 -30.59 -1.88 -0.65
C VAL A 217 -29.64 -1.11 0.26
N VAL A 218 -29.80 -1.34 1.56
CA VAL A 218 -28.99 -0.71 2.61
C VAL A 218 -28.50 -1.81 3.55
N LEU A 219 -27.22 -1.75 3.90
CA LEU A 219 -26.68 -2.47 5.04
C LEU A 219 -26.65 -1.53 6.25
N ASP A 220 -26.88 -2.07 7.44
CA ASP A 220 -26.60 -1.31 8.66
C ASP A 220 -25.07 -1.06 8.80
N PRO A 221 -24.65 -0.11 9.65
CA PRO A 221 -23.22 0.20 9.79
C PRO A 221 -22.35 -1.00 10.16
N ALA A 222 -22.86 -1.92 10.98
CA ALA A 222 -22.15 -3.11 11.41
C ALA A 222 -21.97 -4.12 10.26
N GLY A 223 -23.03 -4.40 9.49
CA GLY A 223 -22.98 -5.29 8.33
C GLY A 223 -22.11 -4.73 7.22
N ARG A 224 -22.17 -3.42 6.98
CA ARG A 224 -21.24 -2.74 6.06
C ARG A 224 -19.79 -2.92 6.49
N ALA A 225 -19.47 -2.66 7.76
CA ALA A 225 -18.11 -2.81 8.29
C ALA A 225 -17.63 -4.27 8.20
N ALA A 226 -18.49 -5.24 8.53
CA ALA A 226 -18.17 -6.66 8.45
C ALA A 226 -17.86 -7.13 7.02
N VAL A 227 -18.66 -6.70 6.04
CA VAL A 227 -18.43 -7.03 4.62
C VAL A 227 -17.14 -6.39 4.10
N LEU A 228 -16.83 -5.16 4.51
CA LEU A 228 -15.57 -4.51 4.14
C LEU A 228 -14.36 -5.20 4.77
N ALA A 229 -14.42 -5.56 6.04
CA ALA A 229 -13.34 -6.28 6.72
C ALA A 229 -13.07 -7.67 6.11
N ARG A 230 -14.09 -8.30 5.50
CA ARG A 230 -13.94 -9.57 4.79
C ARG A 230 -13.05 -9.44 3.55
N TYR A 231 -12.99 -8.26 2.94
CA TYR A 231 -12.17 -8.00 1.77
C TYR A 231 -10.67 -8.22 2.04
N ASP A 232 -10.23 -8.04 3.29
CA ASP A 232 -8.84 -8.24 3.72
C ASP A 232 -8.52 -9.70 4.09
N ARG A 233 -9.51 -10.61 3.96
CA ARG A 233 -9.37 -12.02 4.33
C ARG A 233 -9.93 -12.96 3.27
N LEU A 234 -9.99 -12.54 2.01
CA LEU A 234 -10.54 -13.36 0.93
C LEU A 234 -9.86 -14.74 0.89
N GLU A 235 -10.66 -15.78 0.65
CA GLU A 235 -10.11 -17.13 0.56
C GLU A 235 -9.25 -17.27 -0.70
N PRO A 236 -8.06 -17.88 -0.59
CA PRO A 236 -7.27 -18.22 -1.76
C PRO A 236 -7.93 -19.33 -2.57
N TYR A 237 -7.68 -19.36 -3.87
CA TYR A 237 -8.04 -20.53 -4.68
C TYR A 237 -7.26 -21.77 -4.19
N PRO A 238 -7.84 -22.98 -4.26
CA PRO A 238 -7.22 -24.19 -3.71
C PRO A 238 -5.85 -24.55 -4.31
N ASP A 239 -5.57 -24.09 -5.53
CA ASP A 239 -4.35 -24.36 -6.28
C ASP A 239 -3.20 -23.38 -5.98
N VAL A 240 -3.45 -22.31 -5.22
CA VAL A 240 -2.48 -21.24 -4.97
C VAL A 240 -1.29 -21.71 -4.14
N LEU A 241 -1.56 -22.28 -2.97
CA LEU A 241 -0.51 -22.66 -2.04
C LEU A 241 0.39 -23.77 -2.63
N PRO A 242 -0.15 -24.86 -3.22
CA PRO A 242 0.68 -25.87 -3.88
C PRO A 242 1.51 -25.30 -5.04
N ALA A 243 0.91 -24.47 -5.90
CA ALA A 243 1.62 -23.91 -7.04
C ALA A 243 2.81 -23.03 -6.61
N LEU A 244 2.61 -22.15 -5.62
CA LEU A 244 3.71 -21.30 -5.11
C LEU A 244 4.83 -22.11 -4.45
N GLN A 245 4.50 -23.21 -3.76
CA GLN A 245 5.49 -24.13 -3.19
C GLN A 245 6.32 -24.81 -4.29
N GLU A 246 5.67 -25.31 -5.34
CA GLU A 246 6.33 -25.97 -6.46
C GLU A 246 7.22 -25.00 -7.25
N LEU A 247 6.72 -23.79 -7.53
CA LEU A 247 7.50 -22.75 -8.22
C LEU A 247 8.74 -22.34 -7.42
N ARG A 248 8.61 -22.18 -6.11
CA ARG A 248 9.76 -21.88 -5.23
C ARG A 248 10.75 -23.04 -5.19
N ALA A 249 10.27 -24.29 -5.14
CA ALA A 249 11.13 -25.47 -5.19
C ALA A 249 11.88 -25.59 -6.52
N ALA A 250 11.28 -25.09 -7.62
CA ALA A 250 11.91 -24.99 -8.94
C ALA A 250 12.88 -23.80 -9.08
N GLY A 251 13.05 -22.98 -8.04
CA GLY A 251 13.97 -21.84 -8.04
C GLY A 251 13.44 -20.58 -8.71
N ALA A 252 12.13 -20.50 -8.96
CA ALA A 252 11.50 -19.25 -9.42
C ALA A 252 11.44 -18.23 -8.28
N ALA A 253 11.66 -16.96 -8.61
CA ALA A 253 11.35 -15.86 -7.72
C ALA A 253 9.87 -15.48 -7.88
N THR A 254 9.16 -15.32 -6.78
CA THR A 254 7.72 -15.12 -6.75
C THR A 254 7.38 -13.82 -6.04
N LEU A 255 6.55 -12.99 -6.65
CA LEU A 255 6.11 -11.75 -6.05
C LEU A 255 4.63 -11.49 -6.31
N VAL A 256 4.02 -10.67 -5.45
CA VAL A 256 2.69 -10.10 -5.71
C VAL A 256 2.84 -8.69 -6.26
N LEU A 257 2.11 -8.36 -7.32
CA LEU A 257 1.96 -7.01 -7.85
C LEU A 257 0.46 -6.69 -7.89
N SER A 258 -0.03 -5.79 -7.03
CA SER A 258 -1.47 -5.63 -6.82
C SER A 258 -1.90 -4.19 -6.62
N ASN A 259 -3.13 -3.89 -7.07
CA ASN A 259 -3.80 -2.61 -6.82
C ASN A 259 -4.14 -2.38 -5.34
N GLY A 260 -4.17 -3.42 -4.50
CA GLY A 260 -4.49 -3.28 -3.08
C GLY A 260 -3.48 -2.41 -2.34
N SER A 261 -3.92 -1.68 -1.31
CA SER A 261 -3.00 -0.97 -0.43
C SER A 261 -2.16 -1.96 0.36
N GLN A 262 -0.96 -1.56 0.81
CA GLN A 262 -0.03 -2.48 1.46
C GLN A 262 -0.68 -3.28 2.60
N ALA A 263 -1.43 -2.59 3.49
CA ALA A 263 -2.14 -3.23 4.59
C ALA A 263 -3.18 -4.27 4.15
N MET A 264 -3.87 -4.06 3.01
CA MET A 264 -4.81 -5.05 2.47
C MET A 264 -4.08 -6.27 1.93
N LEU A 265 -2.92 -6.06 1.28
CA LEU A 265 -2.11 -7.15 0.76
C LEU A 265 -1.56 -8.01 1.90
N ASP A 266 -0.96 -7.38 2.91
CA ASP A 266 -0.38 -8.08 4.06
C ASP A 266 -1.43 -8.95 4.75
N ALA A 267 -2.61 -8.39 5.05
CA ALA A 267 -3.70 -9.11 5.68
C ALA A 267 -4.21 -10.30 4.83
N CYS A 268 -4.41 -10.09 3.52
CA CYS A 268 -4.87 -11.16 2.62
C CYS A 268 -3.83 -12.28 2.48
N LEU A 269 -2.55 -11.94 2.34
CA LEU A 269 -1.48 -12.91 2.12
C LEU A 269 -1.13 -13.69 3.38
N GLU A 270 -1.23 -13.05 4.55
CA GLU A 270 -1.12 -13.72 5.85
C GLU A 270 -2.28 -14.71 6.04
N HIS A 271 -3.52 -14.27 5.79
CA HIS A 271 -4.71 -15.14 5.85
C HIS A 271 -4.59 -16.34 4.90
N ALA A 272 -4.10 -16.10 3.67
CA ALA A 272 -3.85 -17.14 2.67
C ALA A 272 -2.63 -18.02 2.97
N ARG A 273 -1.80 -17.67 3.96
CA ARG A 273 -0.58 -18.39 4.38
C ARG A 273 0.47 -18.52 3.27
N VAL A 274 0.55 -17.53 2.38
CA VAL A 274 1.49 -17.53 1.25
C VAL A 274 2.65 -16.56 1.43
N THR A 275 2.62 -15.67 2.42
CA THR A 275 3.69 -14.69 2.68
C THR A 275 5.10 -15.29 2.68
N PRO A 276 5.37 -16.45 3.33
CA PRO A 276 6.71 -17.05 3.34
C PRO A 276 7.18 -17.58 1.98
N LEU A 277 6.27 -17.69 1.01
CA LEU A 277 6.53 -18.17 -0.35
C LEU A 277 6.72 -17.04 -1.34
N LEU A 278 6.72 -15.77 -0.90
CA LEU A 278 6.85 -14.59 -1.74
C LEU A 278 8.12 -13.84 -1.38
N ASP A 279 8.91 -13.51 -2.39
CA ASP A 279 10.11 -12.69 -2.25
C ASP A 279 9.75 -11.20 -2.12
N HIS A 280 8.71 -10.74 -2.84
CA HIS A 280 8.19 -9.38 -2.73
C HIS A 280 6.66 -9.31 -2.72
N VAL A 281 6.15 -8.26 -2.08
CA VAL A 281 4.74 -7.85 -2.11
C VAL A 281 4.71 -6.39 -2.51
N LEU A 282 4.24 -6.11 -3.71
CA LEU A 282 4.29 -4.81 -4.37
C LEU A 282 2.89 -4.22 -4.49
N SER A 283 2.62 -3.20 -3.68
CA SER A 283 1.42 -2.37 -3.79
C SER A 283 1.63 -1.21 -4.74
N VAL A 284 0.58 -0.88 -5.51
CA VAL A 284 0.52 0.35 -6.30
C VAL A 284 0.55 1.64 -5.48
N ASP A 285 0.38 1.58 -4.15
CA ASP A 285 0.47 2.77 -3.27
C ASP A 285 1.79 3.53 -3.47
N ARG A 286 2.89 2.82 -3.75
CA ARG A 286 4.21 3.41 -4.03
C ARG A 286 4.27 4.13 -5.38
N VAL A 287 3.55 3.61 -6.38
CA VAL A 287 3.52 4.14 -7.74
C VAL A 287 2.52 5.29 -7.89
N ARG A 288 1.51 5.33 -7.01
CA ARG A 288 0.43 6.34 -7.03
C ARG A 288 -0.38 6.32 -8.35
N ALA A 289 -0.43 5.17 -9.02
CA ALA A 289 -1.24 4.89 -10.21
C ALA A 289 -1.72 3.43 -10.17
N PHE A 290 -2.91 3.13 -10.67
CA PHE A 290 -3.44 1.76 -10.71
C PHE A 290 -3.10 1.06 -12.03
N LYS A 291 -3.02 -0.27 -12.01
CA LYS A 291 -3.04 -1.08 -13.24
C LYS A 291 -4.24 -0.67 -14.11
N PRO A 292 -4.11 -0.61 -15.45
CA PRO A 292 -2.97 -1.05 -16.27
C PRO A 292 -1.94 0.05 -16.59
N ASP A 293 -1.74 1.05 -15.72
CA ASP A 293 -0.70 2.06 -15.95
C ASP A 293 0.71 1.43 -16.07
N PRO A 294 1.49 1.74 -17.12
CA PRO A 294 2.81 1.15 -17.35
C PRO A 294 3.80 1.39 -16.21
N ALA A 295 3.63 2.44 -15.41
CA ALA A 295 4.47 2.71 -14.24
C ALA A 295 4.38 1.59 -13.19
N VAL A 296 3.24 0.90 -13.08
CA VAL A 296 3.06 -0.20 -12.13
C VAL A 296 3.94 -1.40 -12.50
N TYR A 297 4.03 -1.74 -13.78
CA TYR A 297 4.83 -2.85 -14.27
C TYR A 297 6.33 -2.52 -14.22
N ARG A 298 6.71 -1.28 -14.57
CA ARG A 298 8.09 -0.80 -14.42
C ARG A 298 8.57 -0.82 -12.98
N PHE A 299 7.70 -0.52 -12.03
CA PHE A 299 8.02 -0.62 -10.61
C PHE A 299 8.41 -2.05 -10.20
N ALA A 300 7.78 -3.08 -10.76
CA ALA A 300 8.18 -4.47 -10.51
C ALA A 300 9.58 -4.79 -11.07
N ALA A 301 9.88 -4.33 -12.29
CA ALA A 301 11.21 -4.42 -12.89
C ALA A 301 12.28 -3.72 -12.04
N GLU A 302 12.00 -2.50 -11.57
CA GLU A 302 12.90 -1.73 -10.71
C GLU A 302 13.20 -2.47 -9.40
N VAL A 303 12.17 -2.94 -8.68
CA VAL A 303 12.36 -3.63 -7.39
C VAL A 303 13.11 -4.95 -7.55
N THR A 304 12.93 -5.64 -8.67
CA THR A 304 13.58 -6.93 -8.92
C THR A 304 14.97 -6.79 -9.54
N GLY A 305 15.32 -5.60 -10.04
CA GLY A 305 16.57 -5.36 -10.78
C GLY A 305 16.63 -6.10 -12.12
N ARG A 306 15.47 -6.39 -12.73
CA ARG A 306 15.35 -7.17 -13.97
C ARG A 306 14.74 -6.33 -15.09
N GLU A 307 15.03 -6.69 -16.33
CA GLU A 307 14.39 -6.06 -17.49
C GLU A 307 12.93 -6.56 -17.62
N LEU A 308 12.01 -5.71 -18.09
CA LEU A 308 10.58 -6.06 -18.17
C LEU A 308 10.31 -7.39 -18.88
N GLY A 309 11.00 -7.66 -19.99
CA GLY A 309 10.85 -8.90 -20.76
C GLY A 309 11.32 -10.17 -20.04
N GLU A 310 11.99 -10.05 -18.89
CA GLU A 310 12.39 -11.16 -18.03
C GLU A 310 11.35 -11.48 -16.95
N LEU A 311 10.39 -10.59 -16.72
CA LEU A 311 9.31 -10.80 -15.76
C LEU A 311 8.09 -11.36 -16.46
N TYR A 312 7.41 -12.30 -15.79
CA TYR A 312 6.09 -12.73 -16.16
C TYR A 312 5.05 -12.07 -15.26
N LEU A 313 4.01 -11.48 -15.83
CA LEU A 313 2.76 -11.21 -15.11
C LEU A 313 1.86 -12.46 -15.19
N ILE A 314 1.37 -12.92 -14.04
CA ILE A 314 0.37 -13.98 -13.91
C ILE A 314 -0.92 -13.35 -13.40
N SER A 315 -1.98 -13.37 -14.21
CA SER A 315 -3.24 -12.74 -13.84
C SER A 315 -4.44 -13.45 -14.48
N SER A 316 -5.55 -13.55 -13.75
CA SER A 316 -6.85 -13.94 -14.31
C SER A 316 -7.57 -12.76 -14.97
N ASN A 317 -7.09 -11.53 -14.76
CA ASN A 317 -7.75 -10.31 -15.21
C ASN A 317 -7.20 -9.86 -16.58
N PRO A 318 -7.99 -9.88 -17.66
CA PRO A 318 -7.49 -9.55 -19.00
C PRO A 318 -6.90 -8.14 -19.12
N PHE A 319 -7.50 -7.13 -18.47
CA PHE A 319 -6.97 -5.76 -18.49
C PHE A 319 -5.53 -5.66 -17.94
N ASP A 320 -5.19 -6.52 -16.98
CA ASP A 320 -3.88 -6.55 -16.34
C ASP A 320 -2.85 -7.24 -17.23
N VAL A 321 -3.26 -8.37 -17.84
CA VAL A 321 -2.47 -9.07 -18.87
C VAL A 321 -2.14 -8.14 -20.02
N VAL A 322 -3.13 -7.45 -20.58
CA VAL A 322 -2.96 -6.47 -21.66
C VAL A 322 -2.03 -5.33 -21.24
N GLY A 323 -2.20 -4.81 -20.02
CA GLY A 323 -1.35 -3.76 -19.47
C GLY A 323 0.11 -4.16 -19.38
N ALA A 324 0.38 -5.34 -18.80
CA ALA A 324 1.74 -5.86 -18.65
C ALA A 324 2.41 -6.17 -19.99
N ALA A 325 1.68 -6.82 -20.91
CA ALA A 325 2.18 -7.09 -22.25
C ALA A 325 2.49 -5.79 -23.01
N THR A 326 1.63 -4.78 -22.90
CA THR A 326 1.87 -3.45 -23.49
C THR A 326 3.09 -2.76 -22.88
N ALA A 327 3.35 -2.95 -21.59
CA ALA A 327 4.55 -2.44 -20.94
C ALA A 327 5.83 -3.19 -21.34
N GLY A 328 5.71 -4.41 -21.88
CA GLY A 328 6.82 -5.24 -22.34
C GLY A 328 7.15 -6.43 -21.44
N MET A 329 6.26 -6.80 -20.50
CA MET A 329 6.38 -8.03 -19.73
C MET A 329 5.90 -9.24 -20.54
N ARG A 330 6.40 -10.43 -20.16
CA ARG A 330 5.78 -11.70 -20.56
C ARG A 330 4.53 -11.92 -19.72
N THR A 331 3.58 -12.69 -20.22
CA THR A 331 2.25 -12.79 -19.60
C THR A 331 1.69 -14.20 -19.63
N VAL A 332 1.08 -14.58 -18.51
CA VAL A 332 0.30 -15.80 -18.38
C VAL A 332 -1.11 -15.44 -17.93
N TRP A 333 -2.08 -15.74 -18.78
CA TRP A 333 -3.48 -15.57 -18.44
C TRP A 333 -4.05 -16.83 -17.79
N VAL A 334 -4.57 -16.68 -16.57
CA VAL A 334 -5.21 -17.77 -15.81
C VAL A 334 -6.71 -17.78 -16.13
N ASN A 335 -7.10 -18.49 -17.18
CA ASN A 335 -8.48 -18.58 -17.64
C ASN A 335 -9.25 -19.70 -16.90
N ARG A 336 -9.59 -19.44 -15.64
CA ARG A 336 -10.33 -20.40 -14.79
C ARG A 336 -11.72 -20.76 -15.32
N SER A 337 -12.38 -19.84 -16.03
CA SER A 337 -13.79 -19.97 -16.46
C SER A 337 -13.98 -20.37 -17.92
N GLY A 338 -12.90 -20.44 -18.73
CA GLY A 338 -13.00 -20.61 -20.18
C GLY A 338 -13.64 -19.42 -20.88
N ALA A 339 -13.57 -18.22 -20.28
CA ALA A 339 -14.07 -16.99 -20.87
C ALA A 339 -13.27 -16.63 -22.15
N PRO A 340 -13.81 -15.79 -23.04
CA PRO A 340 -13.00 -15.15 -24.09
C PRO A 340 -12.00 -14.17 -23.47
N PHE A 341 -10.83 -14.03 -24.11
CA PHE A 341 -9.86 -13.00 -23.74
C PHE A 341 -10.34 -11.61 -24.17
N ASP A 342 -9.71 -10.56 -23.63
CA ASP A 342 -10.00 -9.19 -24.05
C ASP A 342 -9.65 -9.00 -25.53
N THR A 343 -10.47 -8.23 -26.23
CA THR A 343 -10.22 -7.86 -27.63
C THR A 343 -9.33 -6.61 -27.74
N LEU A 344 -8.99 -6.02 -26.60
CA LEU A 344 -8.17 -4.83 -26.51
C LEU A 344 -6.70 -5.22 -26.24
N GLY A 345 -5.84 -5.12 -27.25
CA GLY A 345 -4.39 -5.26 -27.07
C GLY A 345 -3.83 -6.65 -27.44
N PRO A 346 -2.58 -6.95 -27.05
CA PRO A 346 -1.91 -8.20 -27.41
C PRO A 346 -2.50 -9.40 -26.67
N GLU A 347 -2.50 -10.56 -27.33
CA GLU A 347 -2.80 -11.86 -26.73
C GLU A 347 -1.73 -12.25 -25.68
N PRO A 348 -2.07 -13.03 -24.64
CA PRO A 348 -1.10 -13.51 -23.67
C PRO A 348 -0.10 -14.50 -24.29
N ASP A 349 1.12 -14.52 -23.76
CA ASP A 349 2.14 -15.50 -24.20
C ASP A 349 1.72 -16.94 -23.88
N HIS A 350 1.05 -17.13 -22.73
CA HIS A 350 0.54 -18.42 -22.29
C HIS A 350 -0.86 -18.30 -21.68
N VAL A 351 -1.66 -19.35 -21.85
CA VAL A 351 -2.97 -19.50 -21.22
C VAL A 351 -2.98 -20.79 -20.41
N VAL A 352 -3.36 -20.70 -19.14
CA VAL A 352 -3.53 -21.84 -18.24
C VAL A 352 -4.93 -21.82 -17.63
N ARG A 353 -5.44 -22.96 -17.16
CA ARG A 353 -6.70 -23.02 -16.42
C ARG A 353 -6.51 -22.91 -14.91
N THR A 354 -5.35 -23.32 -14.44
CA THR A 354 -5.00 -23.38 -13.01
C THR A 354 -3.56 -22.93 -12.79
N LEU A 355 -3.24 -22.50 -11.58
CA LEU A 355 -1.88 -22.13 -11.21
C LEU A 355 -0.95 -23.36 -11.15
N ALA A 356 -1.50 -24.56 -11.00
CA ALA A 356 -0.75 -25.82 -10.99
C ALA A 356 -0.09 -26.13 -12.35
N GLU A 357 -0.46 -25.45 -13.42
CA GLU A 357 0.17 -25.60 -14.74
C GLU A 357 1.43 -24.73 -14.90
N LEU A 358 1.63 -23.74 -14.02
CA LEU A 358 2.73 -22.78 -14.13
C LEU A 358 4.12 -23.41 -14.02
N PRO A 359 4.40 -24.38 -13.11
CA PRO A 359 5.73 -24.98 -13.01
C PRO A 359 6.24 -25.57 -14.32
N ALA A 360 5.36 -26.10 -15.17
CA ALA A 360 5.72 -26.64 -16.47
C ALA A 360 6.04 -25.58 -17.53
N LEU A 361 5.65 -24.32 -17.32
CA LEU A 361 5.86 -23.21 -18.26
C LEU A 361 7.16 -22.44 -18.00
N VAL A 362 7.66 -22.51 -16.77
CA VAL A 362 8.78 -21.68 -16.29
C VAL A 362 10.02 -22.50 -15.94
N GLY A 363 9.91 -23.83 -15.94
CA GLY A 363 10.96 -24.81 -15.60
C GLY A 363 11.69 -25.40 -16.79
#